data_AF-A0A961K9L8-F1
#
_entry.id   AF-A0A961K9L8-F1
#
_cell.length_a   1.000
_cell.length_b   1.000
_cell.length_c   1.000
_cell.angle_alpha   90.00
_cell.angle_beta   90.00
_cell.angle_gamma   90.00
#
_symmetry.space_group_name_H-M   'P 1'
#
loop_
_entity.id
_entity.type
_entity.pdbx_description
1 polymer ?
#
loop_
_entity_poly.entity_id
_entity_poly.type
_entity_poly.pdbx_seq_one_letter_code
_entity_poly.pdbx_strand_id
1 'polypeptide(L)'
;AERGKPGFPALAQALHLNRRLWTVLAADVAEPGNELPRDLRARIFYLAEFTNAHSRKVMRGEDSVDALIDINTAIMRGLREKADAA
;
A
#
# COMPACT_ATOMS: atom_id res chain seq x y z
N ALA A 1 -6.45 -6.52 14.54
CA ALA A 1 -7.92 -6.42 14.42
C ALA A 1 -8.52 -6.11 15.79
N GLU A 2 -8.41 -4.87 16.25
CA GLU A 2 -8.70 -4.48 17.65
C GLU A 2 -10.17 -4.64 18.06
N ARG A 3 -11.10 -4.78 17.11
CA ARG A 3 -12.55 -4.86 17.35
C ARG A 3 -13.15 -6.27 17.16
N GLY A 4 -12.33 -7.31 16.96
CA GLY A 4 -12.83 -8.68 16.75
C GLY A 4 -13.74 -8.84 15.52
N LYS A 5 -14.66 -9.83 15.54
CA LYS A 5 -15.59 -10.14 14.44
C LYS A 5 -16.42 -8.92 13.95
N PRO A 6 -16.96 -8.05 14.81
CA PRO A 6 -17.66 -6.84 14.37
C PRO A 6 -16.79 -5.85 13.59
N GLY A 7 -15.48 -5.82 13.85
CA GLY A 7 -14.53 -4.99 13.11
C GLY A 7 -14.09 -5.55 11.76
N PHE A 8 -14.40 -6.83 11.50
CA PHE A 8 -13.90 -7.52 10.31
C PHE A 8 -14.40 -6.92 8.98
N PRO A 9 -15.68 -6.53 8.82
CA PRO A 9 -16.13 -5.90 7.57
C PRO A 9 -15.41 -4.59 7.27
N ALA A 10 -15.21 -3.74 8.28
CA ALA A 10 -14.48 -2.48 8.14
C ALA A 10 -13.01 -2.71 7.80
N LEU A 11 -12.37 -3.69 8.45
CA LEU A 11 -11.01 -4.12 8.13
C LEU A 11 -10.91 -4.62 6.69
N ALA A 12 -11.83 -5.48 6.26
CA ALA A 12 -11.83 -6.05 4.92
C ALA A 12 -12.00 -4.95 3.86
N GLN A 13 -12.87 -3.97 4.11
CA GLN A 13 -13.04 -2.80 3.25
C GLN A 13 -11.76 -1.97 3.19
N ALA A 14 -11.12 -1.67 4.33
CA ALA A 14 -9.87 -0.92 4.37
C ALA A 14 -8.74 -1.63 3.60
N LEU A 15 -8.59 -2.96 3.78
CA LEU A 15 -7.63 -3.78 3.04
C LEU A 15 -7.93 -3.78 1.53
N HIS A 16 -9.20 -3.87 1.15
CA HIS A 16 -9.59 -3.82 -0.26
C HIS A 16 -9.21 -2.48 -0.90
N LEU A 17 -9.54 -1.36 -0.25
CA LEU A 17 -9.21 -0.03 -0.74
C LEU A 17 -7.69 0.18 -0.84
N ASN A 18 -6.94 -0.23 0.19
CA ASN A 18 -5.49 -0.17 0.20
C ASN A 18 -4.89 -0.96 -0.97
N ARG A 19 -5.33 -2.21 -1.18
CA ARG A 19 -4.87 -3.02 -2.31
C ARG A 19 -5.22 -2.39 -3.66
N ARG A 20 -6.43 -1.83 -3.80
CA ARG A 20 -6.86 -1.17 -5.05
C ARG A 20 -5.94 0.01 -5.39
N LEU A 21 -5.60 0.85 -4.42
CA LEU A 21 -4.64 1.94 -4.60
C LEU A 21 -3.30 1.40 -5.12
N TRP A 22 -2.73 0.40 -4.44
CA TRP A 22 -1.45 -0.17 -4.84
C TRP A 22 -1.48 -0.86 -6.20
N THR A 23 -2.59 -1.47 -6.59
CA THR A 23 -2.78 -2.01 -7.95
C THR A 23 -2.75 -0.92 -9.01
N VAL A 24 -3.39 0.23 -8.76
CA VAL A 24 -3.35 1.37 -9.70
C VAL A 24 -1.93 1.90 -9.81
N LEU A 25 -1.22 2.07 -8.69
CA LEU A 25 0.17 2.51 -8.69
C LEU A 25 1.08 1.53 -9.43
N ALA A 26 0.93 0.23 -9.22
CA ALA A 26 1.70 -0.80 -9.91
C ALA A 26 1.47 -0.79 -11.42
N ALA A 27 0.23 -0.60 -11.86
CA ALA A 27 -0.11 -0.48 -13.27
C ALA A 27 0.55 0.76 -13.88
N ASP A 28 0.42 1.92 -13.24
CA ASP A 28 0.99 3.18 -13.71
C ASP A 28 2.53 3.12 -13.84
N VAL A 29 3.22 2.60 -12.81
CA VAL A 29 4.69 2.47 -12.89
C VAL A 29 5.15 1.35 -13.82
N ALA A 30 4.27 0.47 -14.29
CA ALA A 30 4.60 -0.53 -15.31
C ALA A 30 4.55 0.04 -16.74
N GLU A 31 3.84 1.15 -16.96
CA GLU A 31 3.70 1.76 -18.28
C GLU A 31 5.06 2.22 -18.86
N PRO A 32 5.32 2.03 -20.17
CA PRO A 32 6.54 2.50 -20.81
C PRO A 32 6.72 4.03 -20.73
N GLY A 33 5.62 4.77 -20.69
CA GLY A 33 5.60 6.24 -20.63
C GLY A 33 5.76 6.84 -19.24
N ASN A 34 5.94 6.02 -18.19
CA ASN A 34 6.11 6.54 -16.84
C ASN A 34 7.47 7.24 -16.68
N GLU A 35 7.45 8.50 -16.27
CA GLU A 35 8.64 9.38 -16.22
C GLU A 35 9.50 9.19 -14.96
N LEU A 36 9.08 8.34 -14.03
CA LEU A 36 9.87 8.08 -12.83
C LEU A 36 11.15 7.29 -13.15
N PRO A 37 12.25 7.50 -12.41
CA PRO A 37 13.45 6.69 -12.54
C PRO A 37 13.14 5.20 -12.40
N ARG A 38 13.78 4.36 -13.21
CA ARG A 38 13.55 2.90 -13.24
C ARG A 38 13.60 2.26 -11.85
N ASP A 39 14.55 2.67 -11.01
CA ASP A 39 14.70 2.14 -9.66
C ASP A 39 13.54 2.53 -8.75
N LEU A 40 13.00 3.74 -8.91
CA LEU A 40 11.83 4.19 -8.15
C LEU A 40 10.59 3.41 -8.57
N ARG A 41 10.39 3.21 -9.88
CA ARG A 41 9.32 2.37 -10.44
C ARG A 41 9.37 0.96 -9.86
N ALA A 42 10.56 0.34 -9.85
CA ALA A 42 10.77 -1.00 -9.30
C ALA A 42 10.44 -1.07 -7.80
N ARG A 43 10.85 -0.07 -7.01
CA ARG A 43 10.53 0.00 -5.57
C ARG A 43 9.03 0.15 -5.32
N ILE A 44 8.33 1.00 -6.09
CA ILE A 44 6.88 1.16 -5.99
C ILE A 44 6.17 -0.15 -6.35
N PHE A 45 6.59 -0.82 -7.41
CA PHE A 45 6.04 -2.11 -7.82
C PHE A 45 6.24 -3.17 -6.72
N TYR A 46 7.43 -3.23 -6.11
CA TYR A 46 7.70 -4.13 -5.00
C TYR A 46 6.80 -3.87 -3.79
N LEU A 47 6.58 -2.60 -3.43
CA LEU A 47 5.68 -2.23 -2.34
C LEU A 47 4.22 -2.63 -2.63
N ALA A 48 3.79 -2.57 -3.89
CA ALA A 48 2.47 -3.04 -4.30
C ALA A 48 2.32 -4.56 -4.11
N GLU A 49 3.33 -5.33 -4.52
CA GLU A 49 3.36 -6.79 -4.33
C GLU A 49 3.37 -7.17 -2.85
N PHE A 50 4.21 -6.51 -2.05
CA PHE A 50 4.22 -6.69 -0.60
C PHE A 50 2.84 -6.41 0.00
N THR A 51 2.23 -5.26 -0.35
CA THR A 51 0.92 -4.86 0.17
C THR A 51 -0.15 -5.88 -0.19
N ASN A 52 -0.15 -6.40 -1.42
CA ASN A 52 -1.06 -7.45 -1.84
C ASN A 52 -0.87 -8.75 -1.06
N ALA A 53 0.37 -9.21 -0.91
CA ALA A 53 0.69 -10.44 -0.18
C ALA A 53 0.34 -10.32 1.31
N HIS A 54 0.73 -9.23 1.96
CA HIS A 54 0.50 -8.99 3.38
C HIS A 54 -0.99 -8.81 3.69
N SER A 55 -1.72 -8.07 2.87
CA SER A 55 -3.18 -7.91 3.03
C SER A 55 -3.92 -9.25 3.00
N ARG A 56 -3.45 -10.24 2.23
CA ARG A 56 -4.03 -11.60 2.23
C ARG A 56 -3.79 -12.31 3.55
N LYS A 57 -2.61 -12.17 4.15
CA LYS A 57 -2.32 -12.73 5.49
C LYS A 57 -3.19 -12.10 6.55
N VAL A 58 -3.33 -10.76 6.55
CA VAL A 58 -4.22 -10.04 7.48
C VAL A 58 -5.68 -10.50 7.33
N MET A 59 -6.16 -10.67 6.10
CA MET A 59 -7.52 -11.15 5.86
C MET A 59 -7.76 -12.57 6.42
N ARG A 60 -6.74 -13.43 6.43
CA ARG A 60 -6.78 -14.77 7.04
C ARG A 60 -6.54 -14.76 8.56
N GLY A 61 -6.23 -13.60 9.15
CA GLY A 61 -5.88 -13.48 10.56
C GLY A 61 -4.47 -14.00 10.89
N GLU A 62 -3.62 -14.16 9.89
CA GLU A 62 -2.25 -14.68 10.04
C GLU A 62 -1.21 -13.59 10.35
N ASP A 63 -1.60 -12.32 10.26
CA ASP A 63 -0.70 -11.17 10.45
C ASP A 63 -1.47 -9.91 10.88
N SER A 64 -0.74 -8.88 11.32
CA SER A 64 -1.29 -7.58 11.74
C SER A 64 -1.31 -6.56 10.59
N VAL A 65 -2.05 -5.47 10.79
CA VAL A 65 -2.11 -4.35 9.82
C VAL A 65 -0.94 -3.38 9.94
N ASP A 66 -0.09 -3.54 10.94
CA ASP A 66 0.88 -2.50 11.35
C ASP A 66 1.85 -2.17 10.22
N ALA A 67 2.38 -3.19 9.54
CA ALA A 67 3.25 -3.00 8.39
C ALA A 67 2.58 -2.22 7.23
N LEU A 68 1.28 -2.41 7.01
CA LEU A 68 0.53 -1.66 6.00
C LEU A 68 0.34 -0.20 6.40
N ILE A 69 0.13 0.06 7.70
CA ILE A 69 0.02 1.42 8.24
C ILE A 69 1.35 2.14 8.10
N ASP A 70 2.46 1.48 8.47
CA ASP A 70 3.80 2.05 8.40
C ASP A 70 4.19 2.44 6.98
N ILE A 71 3.97 1.55 6.00
CA ILE A 71 4.25 1.82 4.59
C ILE A 71 3.46 3.03 4.10
N ASN A 72 2.13 3.05 4.30
CA ASN A 72 1.29 4.15 3.83
C ASN A 72 1.67 5.48 4.52
N THR A 73 2.00 5.43 5.81
CA THR A 73 2.43 6.61 6.57
C THR A 73 3.77 7.14 6.09
N ALA A 74 4.76 6.27 5.85
CA ALA A 74 6.06 6.67 5.34
C ALA A 74 5.95 7.31 3.94
N ILE A 75 5.13 6.74 3.05
CA ILE A 75 4.86 7.31 1.72
C ILE A 75 4.22 8.69 1.84
N MET A 76 3.17 8.84 2.66
CA MET A 76 2.52 10.14 2.85
C MET A 76 3.47 11.20 3.41
N ARG A 77 4.37 10.83 4.32
CA ARG A 77 5.39 11.74 4.86
C ARG A 77 6.35 12.20 3.77
N GLY A 78 6.95 11.27 3.03
CA GLY A 78 7.89 11.61 1.96
C GLY A 78 7.26 12.44 0.83
N LEU A 79 5.98 12.22 0.51
CA LEU A 79 5.25 13.03 -0.47
C LEU A 79 5.02 14.47 0.02
N ARG A 80 4.72 14.67 1.31
CA ARG A 80 4.57 16.01 1.89
C ARG A 80 5.89 16.76 1.94
N GLU A 81 6.96 16.11 2.39
CA GLU A 81 8.30 16.71 2.40
C GLU A 81 8.72 17.19 1.02
N LYS A 82 8.42 16.42 -0.04
CA LYS A 82 8.67 16.85 -1.42
C LYS A 82 7.81 18.05 -1.83
N ALA A 83 6.56 18.11 -1.40
CA ALA A 83 5.65 19.23 -1.72
C ALA A 83 6.06 20.52 -1.01
N ASP A 84 6.56 20.44 0.23
CA ASP A 84 7.04 21.59 0.99
C ASP A 84 8.41 22.10 0.50
N ALA A 85 9.19 21.25 -0.17
CA ALA A 85 10.48 21.60 -0.75
C ALA A 85 10.41 22.15 -2.19
N ALA A 86 9.24 22.12 -2.82
CA ALA A 86 8.98 22.59 -4.19
C ALA A 86 8.36 23.98 -4.22
#